data_AF-A0AAV3IAL2-F1
#
_entry.id   AF-A0AAV3IAL2-F1
#
_cell.length_a   1.000
_cell.length_b   1.000
_cell.length_c   1.000
_cell.angle_alpha   90.00
_cell.angle_beta   90.00
_cell.angle_gamma   90.00
#
_symmetry.space_group_name_H-M   'P 1'
#
loop_
_entity.id
_entity.type
_entity.pdbx_description
1 polymer ?
#
loop_
_entity_poly.entity_id
_entity_poly.type
_entity_poly.pdbx_seq_one_letter_code
_entity_poly.pdbx_strand_id
1 'polypeptide(L)'
;MKTCWQILEIESTTQIDIIRQAYLARLPLCHPETDPQGFKALRQAYEEALRLAVNPVEEADDEEKDDATEHEILRVFRALLDSESDRFQPSAWQKFIQQLNTWNMEDVDQLRWPLCAIAIEARYLSLNCASLLAERLNWHSFNDSEGIDE
;
A
#
# COMPACT_ATOMS: atom_id res chain seq x y z
N MET A 1 24.21 8.77 9.24
CA MET A 1 23.12 7.77 9.27
C MET A 1 23.68 6.50 9.89
N LYS A 2 22.93 5.82 10.76
CA LYS A 2 23.34 4.49 11.25
C LYS A 2 22.86 3.45 10.24
N THR A 3 23.71 2.53 9.81
CA THR A 3 23.30 1.44 8.92
C THR A 3 22.48 0.39 9.67
N CYS A 4 21.70 -0.41 8.96
CA CYS A 4 20.90 -1.52 9.49
C CYS A 4 21.76 -2.43 10.39
N TRP A 5 22.98 -2.74 9.96
CA TRP A 5 23.97 -3.52 10.69
C TRP A 5 24.41 -2.87 12.00
N GLN A 6 24.62 -1.55 12.02
CA GLN A 6 24.97 -0.80 13.24
C GLN A 6 23.82 -0.74 14.25
N ILE A 7 22.57 -0.73 13.78
CA ILE A 7 21.38 -0.74 14.65
C ILE A 7 21.20 -2.13 15.29
N LEU A 8 21.39 -3.18 14.49
CA LEU A 8 21.35 -4.58 14.95
C LEU A 8 22.60 -4.99 15.75
N GLU A 9 23.65 -4.16 15.78
CA GLU A 9 24.95 -4.44 16.42
C GLU A 9 25.61 -5.74 15.92
N ILE A 10 25.51 -5.97 14.61
CA ILE A 10 26.14 -7.10 13.92
C ILE A 10 26.96 -6.63 12.72
N GLU A 11 27.84 -7.49 12.24
CA GLU A 11 28.55 -7.27 10.98
C GLU A 11 27.63 -7.53 9.78
N SER A 12 27.92 -6.91 8.64
CA SER A 12 27.22 -7.14 7.37
C SER A 12 27.27 -8.62 7.01
N THR A 13 26.12 -9.28 7.00
CA THR A 13 26.02 -10.72 6.80
C THR A 13 24.86 -11.09 5.90
N THR A 14 25.03 -12.11 5.08
CA THR A 14 23.95 -12.69 4.27
C THR A 14 23.22 -13.82 5.01
N GLN A 15 23.59 -14.10 6.26
CA GLN A 15 23.01 -15.16 7.06
C GLN A 15 21.78 -14.66 7.83
N ILE A 16 20.59 -15.03 7.35
CA ILE A 16 19.30 -14.65 7.93
C ILE A 16 19.19 -15.01 9.42
N ASP A 17 19.73 -16.17 9.84
CA ASP A 17 19.71 -16.60 11.25
C ASP A 17 20.46 -15.61 12.17
N ILE A 18 21.58 -15.05 11.71
CA ILE A 18 22.37 -14.07 12.48
C ILE A 18 21.57 -12.76 12.64
N ILE A 19 20.91 -12.32 11.57
CA ILE A 19 20.08 -11.12 11.54
C ILE A 19 18.89 -11.26 12.50
N ARG A 20 18.19 -12.40 12.45
CA ARG A 20 17.06 -12.69 13.35
C ARG A 20 17.51 -12.75 14.81
N GLN A 21 18.63 -13.40 15.09
CA GLN A 21 19.14 -13.53 16.45
C GLN A 21 19.53 -12.18 17.06
N ALA A 22 20.13 -11.30 16.26
CA ALA A 22 20.45 -9.93 16.65
C ALA A 22 19.18 -9.12 16.98
N TYR A 23 18.16 -9.20 16.14
CA TYR A 23 16.86 -8.55 16.37
C TYR A 23 16.22 -9.02 17.68
N LEU A 24 16.17 -10.34 17.92
CA LEU A 24 15.60 -10.91 19.14
C LEU A 24 16.37 -10.51 20.40
N ALA A 25 17.70 -10.40 20.31
CA ALA A 25 18.53 -9.94 21.43
C ALA A 25 18.27 -8.48 21.80
N ARG A 26 17.86 -7.65 20.84
CA ARG A 26 17.54 -6.22 21.06
C ARG A 26 16.08 -5.94 21.37
N LEU A 27 15.18 -6.86 21.03
CA LEU A 27 13.75 -6.77 21.33
C LEU A 27 13.44 -6.42 22.81
N PRO A 28 14.07 -7.03 23.83
CA PRO A 28 13.81 -6.68 25.23
C PRO A 28 14.36 -5.29 25.65
N LEU A 29 15.18 -4.65 24.82
CA LEU A 29 15.68 -3.29 25.07
C LEU A 29 14.78 -2.21 24.47
N CYS A 30 13.89 -2.58 23.54
CA CYS A 30 12.93 -1.69 22.89
C CYS A 30 11.50 -2.15 23.18
N HIS A 31 10.97 -1.71 24.32
CA HIS A 31 9.57 -1.93 24.65
C HIS A 31 8.70 -0.90 23.92
N PRO A 32 7.65 -1.33 23.20
CA PRO A 32 6.77 -0.44 22.43
C PRO A 32 6.07 0.61 23.31
N GLU A 33 5.93 0.35 24.61
CA GLU A 33 5.34 1.27 25.59
C GLU A 33 6.34 2.31 26.15
N THR A 34 7.65 2.06 26.05
CA THR A 34 8.69 2.91 26.66
C THR A 34 9.50 3.67 25.62
N ASP A 35 9.76 3.07 24.47
CA ASP A 35 10.53 3.71 23.39
C ASP A 35 10.02 3.28 22.00
N PRO A 36 8.92 3.90 21.51
CA PRO A 36 8.33 3.54 20.22
C PRO A 36 9.25 3.90 19.04
N GLN A 37 10.12 4.91 19.19
CA GLN A 37 11.06 5.31 18.14
C GLN A 37 12.20 4.30 17.97
N GLY A 38 12.75 3.78 19.07
CA GLY A 38 13.78 2.75 19.09
C GLY A 38 13.26 1.43 18.54
N PHE A 39 12.03 1.05 18.89
CA PHE A 39 11.39 -0.14 18.31
C PHE A 39 11.21 -0.02 16.80
N LYS A 40 10.77 1.15 16.31
CA LYS A 40 10.64 1.41 14.87
C LYS A 40 12.00 1.32 14.16
N ALA A 41 13.03 1.94 14.71
CA ALA A 41 14.38 1.89 14.14
C ALA A 41 14.96 0.47 14.11
N LEU A 42 14.76 -0.30 15.19
CA LEU A 42 15.20 -1.70 15.29
C LEU A 42 14.50 -2.58 14.25
N ARG A 43 13.20 -2.39 14.08
CA ARG A 43 12.40 -3.14 13.10
C ARG A 43 12.80 -2.81 11.67
N GLN A 44 12.96 -1.53 11.33
CA GLN A 44 13.46 -1.10 10.02
C GLN A 44 14.82 -1.71 9.70
N ALA A 45 15.74 -1.69 10.66
CA ALA A 45 17.07 -2.28 10.48
C ALA A 45 17.03 -3.79 10.21
N TYR A 46 16.14 -4.53 10.87
CA TYR A 46 15.93 -5.95 10.63
C TYR A 46 15.39 -6.24 9.23
N GLU A 47 14.35 -5.49 8.81
CA GLU A 47 13.75 -5.64 7.48
C GLU A 47 14.76 -5.34 6.37
N GLU A 48 15.58 -4.32 6.56
CA GLU A 48 16.60 -3.95 5.58
C GLU A 48 17.77 -4.95 5.53
N ALA A 49 18.22 -5.44 6.68
CA ALA A 49 19.22 -6.49 6.74
C ALA A 49 18.74 -7.79 6.06
N LEU A 50 17.45 -8.14 6.20
CA LEU A 50 16.86 -9.27 5.48
C LEU A 50 16.85 -9.05 3.97
N ARG A 51 16.48 -7.85 3.51
CA ARG A 51 16.51 -7.51 2.08
C ARG A 51 17.92 -7.68 1.51
N LEU A 52 18.92 -7.12 2.19
CA LEU A 52 20.33 -7.23 1.79
C LEU A 52 20.85 -8.68 1.80
N ALA A 53 20.36 -9.52 2.71
CA ALA A 53 20.72 -10.93 2.79
C ALA A 53 20.12 -11.77 1.66
N VAL A 54 18.91 -11.43 1.20
CA VAL A 54 18.20 -12.13 0.11
C VAL A 54 18.62 -11.61 -1.26
N ASN A 55 18.92 -10.30 -1.39
CA ASN A 55 19.39 -9.68 -2.61
C ASN A 55 20.62 -8.80 -2.29
N PRO A 56 21.86 -9.28 -2.53
CA PRO A 56 23.08 -8.53 -2.22
C PRO A 56 23.33 -7.33 -3.16
N VAL A 57 22.42 -7.06 -4.10
CA VAL A 57 22.48 -5.92 -5.01
C VAL A 57 21.23 -5.06 -4.82
N GLU A 58 21.29 -4.16 -3.83
CA GLU A 58 20.75 -2.79 -3.89
C GLU A 58 20.90 -2.14 -2.51
N GLU A 59 21.97 -1.34 -2.38
CA GLU A 59 22.05 -0.32 -1.34
C GLU A 59 21.19 0.87 -1.78
N ALA A 60 20.26 1.25 -0.91
CA ALA A 60 19.56 2.53 -0.85
C ALA A 60 18.61 2.88 -2.01
N ASP A 61 17.34 2.54 -1.85
CA ASP A 61 16.30 3.58 -1.76
C ASP A 61 15.11 3.07 -0.93
N ASP A 62 14.75 3.85 0.07
CA ASP A 62 13.45 3.80 0.74
C ASP A 62 12.40 4.20 -0.31
N GLU A 63 11.23 3.56 -0.31
CA GLU A 63 10.05 3.89 -1.15
C GLU A 63 10.00 3.43 -2.62
N GLU A 64 9.90 2.13 -2.88
CA GLU A 64 9.06 1.64 -3.98
C GLU A 64 8.13 0.57 -3.40
N LYS A 65 6.91 0.95 -2.99
CA LYS A 65 5.71 0.81 -3.83
C LYS A 65 5.84 -0.35 -4.80
N ASP A 66 4.95 -1.31 -4.63
CA ASP A 66 4.56 -2.29 -5.62
C ASP A 66 4.14 -1.56 -6.92
N ASP A 67 5.13 -1.15 -7.72
CA ASP A 67 5.01 -0.35 -8.93
C ASP A 67 5.84 -1.04 -10.03
N ALA A 68 5.66 -2.35 -10.21
CA ALA A 68 6.18 -3.04 -11.39
C ALA A 68 5.18 -3.04 -12.55
N THR A 69 3.91 -2.74 -12.29
CA THR A 69 2.91 -2.43 -13.31
C THR A 69 1.74 -1.74 -12.64
N GLU A 70 1.56 -0.43 -12.83
CA GLU A 70 0.28 0.23 -12.55
C GLU A 70 -0.84 -0.65 -13.13
N HIS A 71 -1.72 -1.15 -12.26
CA HIS A 71 -2.78 -2.05 -12.67
C HIS A 71 -3.61 -1.40 -13.78
N GLU A 72 -3.84 -2.10 -14.89
CA GLU A 72 -4.42 -1.52 -16.11
C GLU A 72 -5.73 -0.75 -15.83
N ILE A 73 -6.57 -1.29 -14.93
CA ILE A 73 -7.79 -0.64 -14.43
C ILE A 73 -7.54 0.75 -13.82
N LEU A 74 -6.49 0.93 -13.03
CA LEU A 74 -6.16 2.23 -12.43
C LEU A 74 -5.72 3.24 -13.49
N ARG A 75 -4.97 2.79 -14.50
CA ARG A 75 -4.60 3.62 -15.65
C ARG A 75 -5.83 4.10 -16.42
N VAL A 76 -6.72 3.17 -16.75
CA VAL A 76 -7.96 3.48 -17.48
C VAL A 76 -8.84 4.44 -16.66
N PHE A 77 -8.92 4.25 -15.35
CA PHE A 77 -9.68 5.13 -14.47
C PHE A 77 -9.08 6.55 -14.41
N ARG A 78 -7.76 6.68 -14.31
CA ARG A 78 -7.09 8.00 -14.37
C ARG A 78 -7.35 8.71 -15.69
N ALA A 79 -7.25 7.99 -16.82
CA ALA A 79 -7.53 8.55 -18.14
C ALA A 79 -9.00 9.02 -18.28
N LEU A 80 -9.95 8.30 -17.68
CA LEU A 80 -11.36 8.71 -17.61
C LEU A 80 -11.55 10.03 -16.87
N LEU A 81 -10.82 10.23 -15.77
CA LEU A 81 -10.89 11.43 -14.92
C LEU A 81 -10.13 12.62 -15.50
N ASP A 82 -9.04 12.37 -16.23
CA ASP A 82 -8.27 13.39 -16.94
C ASP A 82 -9.09 14.00 -18.09
N SER A 83 -9.89 13.19 -18.78
CA SER A 83 -10.78 13.67 -19.82
C SER A 83 -11.87 14.60 -19.25
N GLU A 84 -11.82 15.86 -19.69
CA GLU A 84 -12.70 16.90 -19.17
C GLU A 84 -14.18 16.65 -19.44
N SER A 85 -14.47 15.92 -20.52
CA SER A 85 -15.82 15.55 -20.93
C SER A 85 -16.27 14.27 -20.23
N ASP A 86 -15.44 13.22 -20.24
CA ASP A 86 -15.85 11.89 -19.77
C ASP A 86 -16.07 11.81 -18.26
N ARG A 87 -15.36 12.63 -17.46
CA ARG A 87 -15.56 12.71 -16.00
C ARG A 87 -16.98 13.13 -15.57
N PHE A 88 -17.75 13.74 -16.48
CA PHE A 88 -19.15 14.10 -16.27
C PHE A 88 -20.15 13.24 -17.06
N GLN A 89 -19.66 12.28 -17.86
CA GLN A 89 -20.50 11.45 -18.73
C GLN A 89 -20.80 10.09 -18.07
N PRO A 90 -22.05 9.82 -17.66
CA PRO A 90 -22.39 8.54 -17.01
C PRO A 90 -22.12 7.34 -17.91
N SER A 91 -22.26 7.49 -19.23
CA SER A 91 -21.98 6.42 -20.20
C SER A 91 -20.51 6.00 -20.21
N ALA A 92 -19.58 6.93 -19.94
CA ALA A 92 -18.15 6.62 -19.88
C ALA A 92 -17.81 5.82 -18.61
N TRP A 93 -18.43 6.18 -17.48
CA TRP A 93 -18.33 5.46 -16.21
C TRP A 93 -18.95 4.06 -16.28
N GLN A 94 -20.09 3.91 -16.95
CA GLN A 94 -20.69 2.60 -17.19
C GLN A 94 -19.81 1.69 -18.04
N LYS A 95 -19.08 2.22 -19.03
CA LYS A 95 -18.09 1.44 -19.80
C LYS A 95 -16.94 0.98 -18.90
N PHE A 96 -16.42 1.87 -18.06
CA PHE A 96 -15.39 1.52 -17.08
C PHE A 96 -15.86 0.43 -16.11
N ILE A 97 -17.07 0.55 -15.55
CA ILE A 97 -17.66 -0.46 -14.65
C ILE A 97 -17.85 -1.80 -15.37
N GLN A 98 -18.27 -1.80 -16.64
CA GLN A 98 -18.37 -3.03 -17.43
C GLN A 98 -17.00 -3.70 -17.61
N GLN A 99 -15.95 -2.91 -17.87
CA GLN A 99 -14.58 -3.43 -17.91
C GLN A 99 -14.19 -4.02 -16.55
N LEU A 100 -14.44 -3.32 -15.45
CA LEU A 100 -14.17 -3.81 -14.09
C LEU A 100 -14.88 -5.14 -13.80
N ASN A 101 -16.11 -5.33 -14.28
CA ASN A 101 -16.87 -6.57 -14.13
C ASN A 101 -16.27 -7.78 -14.85
N THR A 102 -15.36 -7.57 -15.80
CA THR A 102 -14.65 -8.68 -16.45
C THR A 102 -13.55 -9.27 -15.58
N TRP A 103 -13.14 -8.56 -14.53
CA TRP A 103 -12.14 -9.00 -13.57
C TRP A 103 -12.79 -9.83 -12.47
N ASN A 104 -12.00 -10.69 -11.84
CA ASN A 104 -12.46 -11.52 -10.73
C ASN A 104 -12.64 -10.70 -9.45
N MET A 105 -13.38 -11.25 -8.48
CA MET A 105 -13.78 -10.50 -7.29
C MET A 105 -12.59 -10.13 -6.39
N GLU A 106 -11.55 -10.97 -6.31
CA GLU A 106 -10.34 -10.70 -5.52
C GLU A 106 -9.51 -9.56 -6.11
N ASP A 107 -9.34 -9.52 -7.44
CA ASP A 107 -8.67 -8.40 -8.11
C ASP A 107 -9.45 -7.10 -7.90
N VAL A 108 -10.78 -7.15 -8.04
CA VAL A 108 -11.64 -5.97 -7.83
C VAL A 108 -11.57 -5.48 -6.38
N ASP A 109 -11.54 -6.38 -5.38
CA ASP A 109 -11.45 -6.00 -3.97
C ASP A 109 -10.14 -5.28 -3.64
N GLN A 110 -9.01 -5.79 -4.15
CA GLN A 110 -7.70 -5.14 -4.04
C GLN A 110 -7.68 -3.73 -4.66
N LEU A 111 -8.49 -3.50 -5.69
CA LEU A 111 -8.57 -2.22 -6.40
C LEU A 111 -9.56 -1.23 -5.77
N ARG A 112 -10.37 -1.63 -4.79
CA ARG A 112 -11.38 -0.75 -4.16
C ARG A 112 -10.77 0.50 -3.56
N TRP A 113 -9.71 0.34 -2.78
CA TRP A 113 -9.03 1.45 -2.12
C TRP A 113 -8.24 2.33 -3.11
N PRO A 114 -7.41 1.79 -4.01
CA PRO A 114 -6.74 2.59 -5.05
C PRO A 114 -7.70 3.41 -5.91
N LEU A 115 -8.83 2.82 -6.33
CA LEU A 115 -9.85 3.54 -7.11
C LEU A 115 -10.51 4.65 -6.31
N CYS A 116 -10.76 4.42 -5.01
CA CYS A 116 -11.29 5.44 -4.11
C CYS A 116 -10.32 6.61 -3.94
N ALA A 117 -9.04 6.33 -3.68
CA ALA A 117 -8.00 7.34 -3.56
C ALA A 117 -7.91 8.23 -4.81
N ILE A 118 -7.87 7.62 -6.00
CA ILE A 118 -7.83 8.35 -7.27
C ILE A 118 -9.09 9.21 -7.47
N ALA A 119 -10.27 8.71 -7.08
CA ALA A 119 -11.52 9.47 -7.19
C ALA A 119 -11.57 10.68 -6.24
N ILE A 120 -10.97 10.57 -5.04
CA ILE A 120 -10.87 11.65 -4.05
C ILE A 120 -9.86 12.72 -4.53
N GLU A 121 -8.76 12.31 -5.15
CA GLU A 121 -7.76 13.22 -5.72
C GLU A 121 -8.29 14.01 -6.94
N ALA A 122 -9.37 13.56 -7.57
CA ALA A 122 -9.97 14.23 -8.70
C ALA A 122 -10.63 15.55 -8.30
N ARG A 123 -10.09 16.68 -8.78
CA ARG A 123 -10.56 18.05 -8.42
C ARG A 123 -12.03 18.32 -8.74
N TYR A 124 -12.60 17.71 -9.79
CA TYR A 124 -13.99 17.93 -10.20
C TYR A 124 -14.59 16.63 -10.73
N LEU A 125 -15.62 16.14 -10.04
CA LEU A 125 -16.29 14.89 -10.36
C LEU A 125 -17.81 15.02 -10.22
N SER A 126 -18.56 14.43 -11.15
CA SER A 126 -20.02 14.35 -11.05
C SER A 126 -20.43 13.36 -9.96
N LEU A 127 -21.23 13.80 -9.00
CA LEU A 127 -21.77 12.93 -7.95
C LEU A 127 -22.53 11.73 -8.54
N ASN A 128 -23.32 11.96 -9.60
CA ASN A 128 -24.05 10.89 -10.28
C ASN A 128 -23.12 9.83 -10.88
N CYS A 129 -21.96 10.25 -11.39
CA CYS A 129 -20.97 9.32 -11.95
C CYS A 129 -20.22 8.58 -10.84
N ALA A 130 -19.81 9.29 -9.79
CA ALA A 130 -19.18 8.71 -8.62
C ALA A 130 -20.07 7.66 -7.94
N SER A 131 -21.37 7.94 -7.80
CA SER A 131 -22.34 7.02 -7.19
C SER A 131 -22.46 5.69 -7.96
N LEU A 132 -22.34 5.70 -9.29
CA LEU A 132 -22.36 4.46 -10.09
C LEU A 132 -21.19 3.54 -9.73
N LEU A 133 -20.01 4.12 -9.53
CA LEU A 133 -18.82 3.36 -9.13
C LEU A 133 -18.89 2.93 -7.66
N ALA A 134 -19.37 3.82 -6.79
CA ALA A 134 -19.53 3.57 -5.36
C ALA A 134 -20.52 2.44 -5.06
N GLU A 135 -21.63 2.36 -5.81
CA GLU A 135 -22.59 1.25 -5.73
C GLU A 135 -21.93 -0.07 -6.13
N ARG A 136 -21.14 -0.08 -7.21
CA ARG A 136 -20.52 -1.30 -7.70
C ARG A 136 -19.41 -1.82 -6.80
N LEU A 137 -18.57 -0.93 -6.29
CA LEU A 137 -17.44 -1.25 -5.40
C LEU A 137 -17.86 -1.35 -3.92
N ASN A 138 -19.15 -1.13 -3.65
CA ASN A 138 -19.71 -1.11 -2.31
C ASN A 138 -18.88 -0.23 -1.34
N TRP A 139 -18.56 0.99 -1.78
CA TRP A 139 -17.79 1.95 -0.97
C TRP A 139 -18.53 2.36 0.31
N HIS A 140 -19.84 2.17 0.36
CA HIS A 140 -20.69 2.45 1.51
C HIS A 140 -20.50 1.47 2.68
N SER A 141 -19.94 0.28 2.45
CA SER A 141 -19.77 -0.76 3.47
C SER A 141 -18.45 -0.65 4.26
N PHE A 142 -17.59 0.32 3.97
CA PHE A 142 -16.32 0.48 4.70
C PHE A 142 -16.51 0.95 6.16
N ASN A 143 -17.73 1.32 6.56
CA ASN A 143 -18.05 1.85 7.89
C ASN A 143 -18.60 0.80 8.89
N ASP A 144 -18.60 -0.50 8.57
CA ASP A 144 -19.15 -1.56 9.45
C ASP A 144 -18.08 -2.53 9.99
N SER A 145 -16.86 -2.05 10.20
CA SER A 145 -15.84 -2.79 10.96
C SER A 145 -15.03 -1.87 11.87
N GLU A 146 -15.73 -1.00 12.58
CA GLU A 146 -15.33 -0.69 13.96
C GLU A 146 -16.48 -1.15 14.86
N GLY A 147 -16.49 -2.46 15.09
CA GLY A 147 -17.09 -3.01 16.29
C GLY A 147 -16.42 -2.32 17.47
N ILE A 148 -17.13 -1.35 18.04
CA ILE A 148 -16.87 -0.86 19.38
C ILE A 148 -17.22 -2.04 20.29
N ASP A 149 -16.21 -2.83 20.64
CA ASP A 149 -16.24 -3.68 21.82
C ASP A 149 -16.47 -2.76 23.03
N GLU A 150 -17.71 -2.75 23.53
CA GLU A 150 -18.08 -2.23 24.86
C GLU A 150 -18.25 -3.38 25.86
#